data_AF-A0A8C8SB12-F1
#
_entry.id   AF-A0A8C8SB12-F1
#
_cell.length_a   1.000
_cell.length_b   1.000
_cell.length_c   1.000
_cell.angle_alpha   90.00
_cell.angle_beta   90.00
_cell.angle_gamma   90.00
#
_symmetry.space_group_name_H-M   'P 1'
#
loop_
_entity.id
_entity.type
_entity.pdbx_description
1 polymer ?
#
loop_
_entity_poly.entity_id
_entity_poly.type
_entity_poly.pdbx_seq_one_letter_code
_entity_poly.pdbx_strand_id
1 'polypeptide(L)'
;MAAWGGVSRLWRRLCQGSGTFPISYSSREMLKQYRFLLNKDLQVCFSGFHNDNGNSLVSIADEPDTLYKRLAVLVKGHDKAVLDSYEYFAVLAAKELGISIEKVYEPPRKIERLTVLKSVHIYKKHRVQYEMRTHYRCVELKHLTGSTADVYLEYIQRNLPEGVAMEVKKTKIEKLPEHIKKPVWENLPPVEETTSTS
;
A
#
# COMPACT_ATOMS: atom_id res chain seq x y z
N MET A 1 44.39 -23.82 -51.84
CA MET A 1 45.56 -22.95 -51.63
C MET A 1 45.57 -22.54 -50.17
N ALA A 2 46.57 -23.02 -49.43
CA ALA A 2 46.81 -22.69 -48.03
C ALA A 2 47.95 -21.66 -47.95
N ALA A 3 47.86 -20.69 -47.05
CA ALA A 3 48.97 -19.85 -46.58
C ALA A 3 48.59 -19.28 -45.18
N TRP A 4 49.18 -19.80 -44.08
CA TRP A 4 50.21 -19.17 -43.22
C TRP A 4 49.68 -18.02 -42.35
N GLY A 5 49.92 -17.84 -41.05
CA GLY A 5 50.72 -18.45 -39.96
C GLY A 5 50.36 -17.64 -38.68
N GLY A 6 50.30 -18.20 -37.46
CA GLY A 6 51.41 -18.27 -36.48
C GLY A 6 52.16 -16.93 -36.28
N VAL A 7 52.47 -16.36 -35.11
CA VAL A 7 52.64 -16.84 -33.71
C VAL A 7 52.78 -15.59 -32.80
N SER A 8 52.43 -15.74 -31.51
CA SER A 8 53.18 -15.24 -30.32
C SER A 8 52.51 -14.22 -29.39
N ARG A 9 52.56 -14.62 -28.11
CA ARG A 9 52.31 -13.88 -26.86
C ARG A 9 53.47 -12.90 -26.57
N LEU A 10 53.20 -11.84 -25.81
CA LEU A 10 53.97 -11.53 -24.58
C LEU A 10 53.24 -10.50 -23.69
N TRP A 11 53.64 -10.50 -22.43
CA TRP A 11 52.98 -9.98 -21.23
C TRP A 11 53.70 -8.73 -20.66
N ARG A 12 53.01 -8.00 -19.77
CA ARG A 12 53.42 -6.96 -18.77
C ARG A 12 53.09 -5.50 -19.13
N ARG A 13 52.85 -4.56 -18.19
CA ARG A 13 52.46 -4.49 -16.74
C ARG A 13 52.63 -3.00 -16.33
N LEU A 14 51.69 -2.43 -15.55
CA LEU A 14 51.79 -1.44 -14.43
C LEU A 14 50.50 -0.58 -14.40
N CYS A 15 49.62 -0.55 -13.37
CA CYS A 15 49.72 -0.03 -11.98
C CYS A 15 50.14 1.45 -11.94
N GLN A 16 49.46 2.43 -11.29
CA GLN A 16 48.87 2.46 -9.93
C GLN A 16 48.12 3.79 -9.66
N GLY A 17 47.32 3.84 -8.58
CA GLY A 17 46.87 5.04 -7.84
C GLY A 17 45.33 5.18 -7.79
N SER A 18 44.54 4.81 -6.77
CA SER A 18 44.52 4.98 -5.30
C SER A 18 44.41 6.42 -4.81
N GLY A 19 43.28 6.78 -4.20
CA GLY A 19 43.10 8.05 -3.49
C GLY A 19 41.67 8.34 -3.05
N THR A 20 41.32 7.85 -1.87
CA THR A 20 40.15 8.21 -1.05
C THR A 20 40.23 9.65 -0.53
N PHE A 21 39.11 10.39 -0.54
CA PHE A 21 38.98 11.69 0.13
C PHE A 21 37.97 11.60 1.28
N PRO A 22 38.36 11.96 2.53
CA PRO A 22 37.42 12.30 3.59
C PRO A 22 37.16 13.81 3.59
N ILE A 23 35.94 14.25 3.91
CA ILE A 23 35.67 15.66 4.23
C ILE A 23 35.15 15.71 5.67
N SER A 24 35.99 16.25 6.54
CA SER A 24 35.72 16.59 7.93
C SER A 24 35.09 17.99 8.06
N TYR A 25 34.23 18.14 9.06
CA TYR A 25 33.76 19.41 9.60
C TYR A 25 34.88 20.22 10.27
N SER A 26 34.85 21.56 10.15
CA SER A 26 35.09 22.49 11.27
C SER A 26 34.87 23.95 10.86
N SER A 27 34.26 24.71 11.78
CA SER A 27 33.91 26.13 11.75
C SER A 27 35.05 27.10 11.45
N ARG A 28 34.70 28.27 10.87
CA ARG A 28 34.75 29.60 11.53
C ARG A 28 34.45 30.75 10.56
N GLU A 29 33.76 31.75 11.11
CA GLU A 29 33.50 33.12 10.65
C GLU A 29 34.40 33.73 9.57
N MET A 30 33.77 34.56 8.71
CA MET A 30 34.22 35.93 8.48
C MET A 30 33.06 36.82 7.99
N LEU A 31 32.72 37.80 8.83
CA LEU A 31 31.87 38.95 8.52
C LEU A 31 32.57 39.89 7.54
N LYS A 32 31.77 40.48 6.64
CA LYS A 32 31.74 41.88 6.18
C LYS A 32 31.16 41.89 4.75
N GLN A 33 30.31 42.80 4.28
CA GLN A 33 29.65 43.98 4.80
C GLN A 33 29.05 44.61 3.54
N TYR A 34 27.74 44.52 3.32
CA TYR A 34 27.08 45.46 2.40
C TYR A 34 25.70 45.84 2.93
N ARG A 35 25.70 47.08 3.42
CA ARG A 35 24.56 47.87 3.87
C ARG A 35 23.94 48.49 2.63
N PHE A 36 22.72 48.13 2.25
CA PHE A 36 21.88 49.02 1.44
C PHE A 36 20.38 48.81 1.76
N LEU A 37 19.87 49.82 2.46
CA LEU A 37 18.51 50.36 2.57
C LEU A 37 17.34 49.44 2.97
N LEU A 38 16.87 49.74 4.19
CA LEU A 38 15.56 49.42 4.75
C LEU A 38 14.42 49.79 3.79
N ASN A 39 13.60 48.81 3.45
CA ASN A 39 12.16 48.99 3.50
C ASN A 39 11.68 48.45 4.84
N LYS A 40 11.28 49.38 5.71
CA LYS A 40 10.38 49.07 6.83
C LYS A 40 9.02 48.72 6.20
N ASP A 41 8.31 47.80 6.85
CA ASP A 41 6.97 47.33 6.49
C ASP A 41 6.93 46.05 5.64
N LEU A 42 7.54 44.98 6.16
CA LEU A 42 6.82 43.72 6.33
C LEU A 42 7.51 42.92 7.44
N GLN A 43 6.96 43.02 8.64
CA GLN A 43 7.34 42.18 9.76
C GLN A 43 6.82 40.77 9.47
N VAL A 44 7.61 39.96 8.76
CA VAL A 44 7.42 38.52 8.75
C VAL A 44 7.86 38.03 10.12
N CYS A 45 6.90 38.02 11.05
CA CYS A 45 7.03 37.30 12.29
C CYS A 45 7.24 35.82 11.92
N PHE A 46 8.48 35.35 11.95
CA PHE A 46 8.77 33.95 12.22
C PHE A 46 8.44 33.69 13.70
N SER A 47 7.14 33.67 14.00
CA SER A 47 6.64 33.27 15.31
C SER A 47 6.34 31.78 15.28
N GLY A 48 7.19 31.02 15.96
CA GLY A 48 6.81 29.75 16.58
C GLY A 48 6.96 28.52 15.71
N PHE A 49 7.98 27.72 15.99
CA PHE A 49 7.77 26.28 16.05
C PHE A 49 6.70 26.04 17.12
N HIS A 50 5.43 25.94 16.72
CA HIS A 50 4.40 25.40 17.59
C HIS A 50 4.65 23.89 17.69
N ASN A 51 5.29 23.50 18.79
CA ASN A 51 5.17 22.15 19.32
C ASN A 51 3.76 22.02 19.92
N ASP A 52 2.76 21.95 19.07
CA ASP A 52 1.46 21.45 19.46
C ASP A 52 1.59 19.94 19.58
N ASN A 53 2.16 19.50 20.71
CA ASN A 53 2.13 18.11 21.15
C ASN A 53 0.68 17.78 21.57
N GLY A 54 -0.23 17.83 20.61
CA GLY A 54 -1.56 17.29 20.73
C GLY A 54 -1.43 15.78 20.71
N ASN A 55 -1.25 15.17 21.88
CA ASN A 55 -1.42 13.73 22.02
C ASN A 55 -2.83 13.39 21.52
N SER A 56 -2.93 12.65 20.42
CA SER A 56 -4.18 12.01 20.02
C SER A 56 -4.58 11.06 21.15
N LEU A 57 -5.59 11.44 21.92
CA LEU A 57 -6.03 10.67 23.07
C LEU A 57 -6.71 9.39 22.54
N VAL A 58 -5.96 8.29 22.55
CA VAL A 58 -6.50 6.97 22.20
C VAL A 58 -7.26 6.44 23.42
N SER A 59 -8.59 6.52 23.37
CA SER A 59 -9.46 5.92 24.39
C SER A 59 -9.53 4.41 24.18
N ILE A 60 -9.11 3.63 25.18
CA ILE A 60 -9.27 2.18 25.19
C ILE A 60 -10.70 1.88 25.64
N ALA A 61 -11.48 1.21 24.79
CA ALA A 61 -12.82 0.75 25.14
C ALA A 61 -12.77 -0.62 25.83
N ASP A 62 -13.76 -0.91 26.69
CA ASP A 62 -13.88 -2.19 27.41
C ASP A 62 -14.42 -3.33 26.52
N GLU A 63 -14.92 -3.00 25.32
CA GLU A 63 -15.41 -3.98 24.35
C GLU A 63 -14.25 -4.75 23.68
N PRO A 64 -14.39 -6.07 23.46
CA PRO A 64 -13.34 -6.85 22.80
C PRO A 64 -13.18 -6.45 21.33
N ASP A 65 -11.94 -6.27 20.88
CA ASP A 65 -11.64 -5.90 19.50
C ASP A 65 -12.06 -7.01 18.51
N THR A 66 -12.46 -6.59 17.31
CA THR A 66 -12.77 -7.49 16.20
C THR A 66 -11.48 -8.07 15.64
N LEU A 67 -11.47 -9.37 15.34
CA LEU A 67 -10.30 -10.02 14.74
C LEU A 67 -10.55 -10.34 13.27
N TYR A 68 -9.55 -10.13 12.43
CA TYR A 68 -9.56 -10.47 11.02
C TYR A 68 -8.55 -11.57 10.73
N LYS A 69 -9.04 -12.67 10.13
CA LYS A 69 -8.18 -13.77 9.65
C LYS A 69 -7.33 -13.31 8.47
N ARG A 70 -7.99 -12.63 7.53
CA ARG A 70 -7.42 -12.13 6.28
C ARG A 70 -8.02 -10.77 5.95
N LEU A 71 -7.19 -9.88 5.44
CA LEU A 71 -7.60 -8.61 4.85
C LEU A 71 -6.96 -8.54 3.47
N ALA A 72 -7.78 -8.52 2.43
CA ALA A 72 -7.31 -8.40 1.05
C ALA A 72 -7.63 -7.00 0.53
N VAL A 73 -6.59 -6.26 0.17
CA VAL A 73 -6.69 -4.94 -0.49
C VAL A 73 -6.43 -5.14 -1.98
N LEU A 74 -7.47 -4.94 -2.78
CA LEU A 74 -7.39 -5.00 -4.23
C LEU A 74 -7.44 -3.57 -4.78
N VAL A 75 -6.39 -3.19 -5.48
CA VAL A 75 -6.24 -1.87 -6.09
C VAL A 75 -6.42 -1.99 -7.60
N LYS A 76 -7.23 -1.11 -8.19
CA LYS A 76 -7.60 -1.07 -9.61
C LYS A 76 -7.14 0.25 -10.20
N GLY A 77 -6.50 0.23 -11.36
CA GLY A 77 -6.05 1.46 -12.03
C GLY A 77 -5.83 1.27 -13.52
N HIS A 78 -5.69 2.37 -14.24
CA HIS A 78 -5.42 2.36 -15.68
C HIS A 78 -3.93 2.36 -16.02
N ASP A 79 -3.10 2.98 -15.19
CA ASP A 79 -1.65 3.01 -15.35
C ASP A 79 -1.00 1.94 -14.47
N LYS A 80 -0.09 1.15 -15.06
CA LYS A 80 0.68 0.15 -14.35
C LYS A 80 1.73 0.78 -13.45
N ALA A 81 2.41 1.84 -13.89
CA ALA A 81 3.52 2.44 -13.14
C ALA A 81 3.05 3.02 -11.79
N VAL A 82 1.87 3.64 -11.77
CA VAL A 82 1.23 4.17 -10.55
C VAL A 82 0.83 3.04 -9.60
N LEU A 83 0.37 1.91 -10.13
CA LEU A 83 0.04 0.75 -9.31
C LEU A 83 1.28 0.09 -8.70
N ASP A 84 2.39 0.03 -9.44
CA ASP A 84 3.66 -0.54 -8.98
C ASP A 84 4.26 0.32 -7.84
N SER A 85 4.21 1.65 -7.97
CA SER A 85 4.67 2.55 -6.91
C SER A 85 3.78 2.48 -5.67
N TYR A 86 2.46 2.37 -5.85
CA TYR A 86 1.52 2.25 -4.74
C TYR A 86 1.60 0.90 -4.03
N GLU A 87 1.83 -0.19 -4.78
CA GLU A 87 2.12 -1.51 -4.20
C GLU A 87 3.34 -1.44 -3.27
N TYR A 88 4.43 -0.84 -3.75
CA TYR A 88 5.64 -0.65 -2.95
C TYR A 88 5.36 0.15 -1.68
N PHE A 89 4.62 1.26 -1.80
CA PHE A 89 4.21 2.08 -0.66
C PHE A 89 3.38 1.29 0.37
N ALA A 90 2.35 0.57 -0.07
CA ALA A 90 1.47 -0.19 0.82
C ALA A 90 2.22 -1.32 1.54
N VAL A 91 3.11 -2.02 0.82
CA VAL A 91 3.96 -3.08 1.40
C VAL A 91 4.93 -2.51 2.42
N LEU A 92 5.54 -1.35 2.13
CA LEU A 92 6.44 -0.68 3.07
C LEU A 92 5.69 -0.26 4.34
N ALA A 93 4.54 0.40 4.20
CA ALA A 93 3.70 0.81 5.32
C ALA A 93 3.29 -0.37 6.23
N ALA A 94 2.92 -1.50 5.61
CA ALA A 94 2.58 -2.72 6.36
C ALA A 94 3.78 -3.26 7.15
N LYS A 95 4.99 -3.22 6.58
CA LYS A 95 6.22 -3.66 7.26
C LYS A 95 6.57 -2.76 8.44
N GLU A 96 6.47 -1.45 8.28
CA GLU A 96 6.74 -0.48 9.37
C GLU A 96 5.76 -0.65 10.54
N LEU A 97 4.51 -0.99 10.25
CA LEU A 97 3.50 -1.31 11.28
C LEU A 97 3.64 -2.72 11.87
N GLY A 98 4.58 -3.53 11.38
CA GLY A 98 4.77 -4.92 11.82
C GLY A 98 3.67 -5.88 11.41
N ILE A 99 2.90 -5.56 10.36
CA ILE A 99 1.81 -6.41 9.86
C ILE A 99 2.38 -7.54 9.00
N SER A 100 1.87 -8.75 9.21
CA SER A 100 2.25 -9.93 8.42
C SER A 100 1.57 -9.94 7.05
N ILE A 101 2.37 -9.90 5.98
CA ILE A 101 1.90 -9.99 4.58
C ILE A 101 1.86 -11.46 4.15
N GLU A 102 0.73 -11.95 3.63
CA GLU A 102 0.59 -13.31 3.09
C GLU A 102 1.23 -13.41 1.71
N LYS A 103 0.79 -12.56 0.79
CA LYS A 103 1.30 -12.48 -0.58
C LYS A 103 0.90 -11.17 -1.23
N VAL A 104 1.71 -10.77 -2.20
CA VAL A 104 1.44 -9.68 -3.12
C VAL A 104 1.42 -10.25 -4.52
N TYR A 105 0.37 -10.00 -5.30
CA TYR A 105 0.25 -10.57 -6.63
C TYR A 105 -0.58 -9.70 -7.58
N GLU A 106 -0.38 -9.95 -8.88
CA GLU A 106 -1.10 -9.31 -9.99
C GLU A 106 -2.20 -10.23 -10.52
N PRO A 107 -3.48 -9.95 -10.28
CA PRO A 107 -4.56 -10.58 -11.02
C PRO A 107 -4.48 -10.24 -12.52
N PRO A 108 -5.01 -11.09 -13.42
CA PRO A 108 -5.02 -10.82 -14.85
C PRO A 108 -5.80 -9.53 -15.16
N ARG A 109 -5.18 -8.64 -15.93
CA ARG A 109 -5.80 -7.37 -16.36
C ARG A 109 -7.05 -7.60 -17.19
N LYS A 110 -8.00 -6.67 -17.09
CA LYS A 110 -9.22 -6.66 -17.92
C LYS A 110 -9.04 -5.65 -19.04
N ILE A 111 -9.36 -6.06 -20.27
CA ILE A 111 -9.32 -5.20 -21.46
C ILE A 111 -10.72 -5.18 -22.05
N GLU A 112 -11.37 -4.02 -21.99
CA GLU A 112 -12.71 -3.81 -22.55
C GLU A 112 -12.58 -3.01 -23.85
N ARG A 113 -13.16 -3.54 -24.94
CA ARG A 113 -13.08 -2.91 -26.28
C ARG A 113 -14.46 -2.53 -26.76
N LEU A 114 -14.61 -1.28 -27.19
CA LEU A 114 -15.86 -0.72 -27.70
C LEU A 114 -15.62 -0.18 -29.11
N THR A 115 -16.54 -0.42 -30.03
CA THR A 115 -16.44 0.11 -31.41
C THR A 115 -17.60 1.04 -31.71
N VAL A 116 -17.28 2.26 -32.10
CA VAL A 116 -18.26 3.31 -32.40
C VAL A 116 -18.06 3.81 -33.83
N LEU A 117 -19.11 4.36 -34.45
CA LEU A 117 -19.00 5.01 -35.75
C LEU A 117 -18.07 6.23 -35.67
N LYS A 118 -17.21 6.41 -36.67
CA LYS A 118 -16.33 7.58 -36.76
C LYS A 118 -17.10 8.85 -37.15
N SER A 119 -18.08 8.71 -38.05
CA SER A 119 -18.92 9.82 -38.51
C SER A 119 -20.18 9.96 -37.67
N VAL A 120 -20.70 11.18 -37.57
CA VAL A 120 -21.95 11.46 -36.83
C VAL A 120 -23.19 10.80 -37.46
N HIS A 121 -23.38 10.87 -38.79
CA HIS A 121 -24.70 10.57 -39.36
C HIS A 121 -24.79 9.50 -40.48
N ILE A 122 -23.72 9.09 -41.18
CA ILE A 122 -23.92 8.30 -42.44
C ILE A 122 -22.91 7.14 -42.64
N TYR A 123 -21.63 7.32 -42.33
CA TYR A 123 -20.58 6.39 -42.79
C TYR A 123 -20.37 5.18 -41.85
N LYS A 124 -21.19 4.12 -42.01
CA LYS A 124 -21.15 2.89 -41.16
C LYS A 124 -19.88 2.03 -41.28
N LYS A 125 -19.21 2.04 -42.45
CA LYS A 125 -17.98 1.27 -42.69
C LYS A 125 -16.77 1.83 -41.93
N HIS A 126 -16.79 3.12 -41.62
CA HIS A 126 -15.70 3.78 -40.89
C HIS A 126 -15.99 3.76 -39.39
N ARG A 127 -15.23 2.95 -38.65
CA ARG A 127 -15.39 2.76 -37.20
C ARG A 127 -14.11 3.12 -36.45
N VAL A 128 -14.26 3.57 -35.21
CA VAL A 128 -13.17 3.79 -34.25
C VAL A 128 -13.27 2.71 -33.18
N GLN A 129 -12.15 2.10 -32.83
CA GLN A 129 -12.04 1.15 -31.72
C GLN A 129 -11.48 1.89 -30.50
N TYR A 130 -12.19 1.84 -29.39
CA TYR A 130 -11.75 2.33 -28.09
C TYR A 130 -11.42 1.14 -27.20
N GLU A 131 -10.44 1.31 -26.32
CA GLU A 131 -10.02 0.29 -25.36
C GLU A 131 -9.86 0.91 -23.97
N MET A 132 -10.46 0.26 -22.96
CA MET A 132 -10.25 0.58 -21.55
C MET A 132 -9.46 -0.57 -20.92
N ARG A 133 -8.29 -0.26 -20.36
CA ARG A 133 -7.42 -1.22 -19.68
C ARG A 133 -7.52 -1.04 -18.18
N THR A 134 -7.85 -2.10 -17.45
CA THR A 134 -7.84 -2.09 -15.99
C THR A 134 -6.80 -3.08 -15.48
N HIS A 135 -5.79 -2.55 -14.81
CA HIS A 135 -4.75 -3.29 -14.12
C HIS A 135 -5.14 -3.49 -12.66
N TYR A 136 -4.66 -4.58 -12.07
CA TYR A 136 -5.01 -5.00 -10.72
C TYR A 136 -3.75 -5.30 -9.91
N ARG A 137 -3.75 -4.87 -8.64
CA ARG A 137 -2.78 -5.27 -7.62
C ARG A 137 -3.52 -5.79 -6.40
N CYS A 138 -3.06 -6.89 -5.82
CA CYS A 138 -3.66 -7.43 -4.60
C CYS A 138 -2.57 -7.58 -3.54
N VAL A 139 -2.82 -6.99 -2.37
CA VAL A 139 -2.02 -7.17 -1.16
C VAL A 139 -2.88 -7.90 -0.14
N GLU A 140 -2.46 -9.11 0.24
CA GLU A 140 -3.14 -9.91 1.26
C GLU A 140 -2.37 -9.85 2.58
N LEU A 141 -3.08 -9.49 3.65
CA LEU A 141 -2.57 -9.40 5.02
C LEU A 141 -3.19 -10.48 5.90
N LYS A 142 -2.41 -10.99 6.86
CA LYS A 142 -2.80 -12.01 7.84
C LYS A 142 -2.85 -11.44 9.25
N HIS A 143 -3.70 -12.05 10.08
CA HIS A 143 -3.71 -11.87 11.54
C HIS A 143 -3.75 -10.41 11.96
N LEU A 144 -4.89 -9.76 11.71
CA LEU A 144 -5.10 -8.35 12.05
C LEU A 144 -6.15 -8.18 13.15
N THR A 145 -5.96 -7.17 13.98
CA THR A 145 -6.98 -6.64 14.90
C THR A 145 -7.79 -5.54 14.20
N GLY A 146 -8.94 -5.19 14.76
CA GLY A 146 -9.85 -4.19 14.21
C GLY A 146 -9.20 -2.82 14.18
N SER A 147 -8.67 -2.41 15.33
CA SER A 147 -8.00 -1.12 15.50
C SER A 147 -6.82 -0.95 14.54
N THR A 148 -5.97 -1.97 14.42
CA THR A 148 -4.79 -1.94 13.52
C THR A 148 -5.20 -1.91 12.06
N ALA A 149 -6.24 -2.68 11.69
CA ALA A 149 -6.76 -2.67 10.32
C ALA A 149 -7.30 -1.28 9.95
N ASP A 150 -8.00 -0.62 10.87
CA ASP A 150 -8.59 0.69 10.60
C ASP A 150 -7.52 1.79 10.47
N VAL A 151 -6.50 1.81 11.33
CA VAL A 151 -5.35 2.72 11.19
C VAL A 151 -4.61 2.51 9.86
N TYR A 152 -4.35 1.25 9.50
CA TYR A 152 -3.69 0.92 8.24
C TYR A 152 -4.52 1.36 7.03
N LEU A 153 -5.83 1.08 7.05
CA LEU A 153 -6.74 1.47 5.97
C LEU A 153 -6.87 2.98 5.85
N GLU A 154 -6.96 3.71 6.97
CA GLU A 154 -7.00 5.17 6.99
C GLU A 154 -5.75 5.77 6.34
N TYR A 155 -4.56 5.28 6.70
CA TYR A 155 -3.30 5.76 6.14
C TYR A 155 -3.23 5.52 4.62
N ILE A 156 -3.63 4.34 4.17
CA ILE A 156 -3.60 3.97 2.76
C ILE A 156 -4.64 4.74 1.95
N GLN A 157 -5.88 4.86 2.45
CA GLN A 157 -6.94 5.58 1.77
C GLN A 157 -6.59 7.05 1.55
N ARG A 158 -5.96 7.69 2.54
CA ARG A 158 -5.53 9.09 2.44
C ARG A 158 -4.47 9.32 1.36
N ASN A 159 -3.62 8.33 1.10
CA ASN A 159 -2.54 8.42 0.13
C ASN A 159 -2.87 7.72 -1.20
N LEU A 160 -4.15 7.41 -1.45
CA LEU A 160 -4.58 6.77 -2.68
C LEU A 160 -4.40 7.74 -3.86
N PRO A 161 -3.65 7.38 -4.92
CA PRO A 161 -3.46 8.25 -6.07
C PRO A 161 -4.75 8.40 -6.88
N GLU A 162 -4.85 9.51 -7.61
CA GLU A 162 -5.98 9.79 -8.49
C GLU A 162 -6.09 8.75 -9.61
N GLY A 163 -7.32 8.47 -10.04
CA GLY A 163 -7.58 7.47 -11.09
C GLY A 163 -7.34 6.02 -10.67
N VAL A 164 -7.13 5.78 -9.36
CA VAL A 164 -7.00 4.45 -8.77
C VAL A 164 -8.17 4.22 -7.80
N ALA A 165 -8.79 3.05 -7.89
CA ALA A 165 -9.87 2.63 -7.00
C ALA A 165 -9.40 1.48 -6.10
N MET A 166 -9.94 1.40 -4.89
CA MET A 166 -9.57 0.39 -3.90
C MET A 166 -10.80 -0.40 -3.45
N GLU A 167 -10.66 -1.72 -3.38
CA GLU A 167 -11.63 -2.65 -2.84
C GLU A 167 -11.01 -3.41 -1.66
N VAL A 168 -11.70 -3.40 -0.51
CA VAL A 168 -11.21 -4.05 0.71
C VAL A 168 -12.13 -5.20 1.07
N LYS A 169 -11.59 -6.41 1.18
CA LYS A 169 -12.30 -7.60 1.64
C LYS A 169 -11.79 -7.97 3.04
N LYS A 170 -12.66 -7.84 4.04
CA LYS A 170 -12.37 -8.16 5.45
C LYS A 170 -12.95 -9.54 5.80
N THR A 171 -12.12 -10.50 6.22
CA THR A 171 -12.57 -11.82 6.70
C THR A 171 -12.53 -11.86 8.23
N LYS A 172 -13.68 -11.64 8.88
CA LYS A 172 -13.82 -11.63 10.35
C LYS A 172 -13.68 -13.02 10.95
N ILE A 173 -13.12 -13.10 12.14
CA ILE A 173 -13.11 -14.29 13.00
C ILE A 173 -14.20 -14.09 14.05
N GLU A 174 -15.23 -14.94 14.00
CA GLU A 174 -16.35 -14.89 14.94
C GLU A 174 -16.40 -16.19 15.75
N LYS A 175 -16.87 -16.07 17.00
CA LYS A 175 -17.12 -17.24 17.85
C LYS A 175 -18.44 -17.88 17.44
N LEU A 176 -18.60 -19.16 17.76
CA LEU A 176 -19.89 -19.83 17.58
C LEU A 176 -20.99 -19.06 18.34
N PRO A 177 -22.15 -18.84 17.71
CA PRO A 177 -23.27 -18.18 18.36
C PRO A 177 -23.81 -19.07 19.49
N GLU A 178 -24.42 -18.43 20.49
CA GLU A 178 -24.77 -19.09 21.76
C GLU A 178 -25.75 -20.26 21.59
N HIS A 179 -26.75 -20.10 20.72
CA HIS A 179 -27.79 -21.10 20.48
C HIS A 179 -27.29 -22.38 19.78
N ILE A 180 -26.10 -22.37 19.19
CA ILE A 180 -25.48 -23.57 18.60
C ILE A 180 -24.61 -24.31 19.62
N LYS A 181 -24.15 -23.64 20.67
CA LYS A 181 -23.22 -24.25 21.66
C LYS A 181 -23.88 -25.36 22.46
N LYS A 182 -25.16 -25.19 22.79
CA LYS A 182 -25.93 -26.18 23.52
C LYS A 182 -27.16 -26.53 22.71
N PRO A 183 -27.44 -27.82 22.50
CA PRO A 183 -28.67 -28.21 21.86
C PRO A 183 -29.88 -27.87 22.74
N VAL A 184 -31.00 -27.52 22.10
CA VAL A 184 -32.25 -27.15 22.78
C VAL A 184 -32.80 -28.28 23.66
N TRP A 185 -32.52 -29.53 23.29
CA TRP A 185 -33.06 -30.72 23.96
C TRP A 185 -32.45 -31.03 25.33
N GLU A 186 -31.36 -30.38 25.73
CA GLU A 186 -30.83 -30.47 27.11
C GLU A 186 -31.69 -29.70 28.14
N ASN A 187 -32.49 -28.72 27.68
CA ASN A 187 -33.33 -27.90 28.55
C ASN A 187 -34.80 -28.34 28.54
N LEU A 188 -35.13 -29.48 27.90
CA LEU A 188 -36.49 -30.00 27.89
C LEU A 188 -36.79 -30.67 29.24
N PRO A 189 -37.95 -30.37 29.87
CA PRO A 189 -38.36 -31.11 31.06
C PRO A 189 -38.47 -32.60 30.72
N PRO A 190 -38.13 -33.51 31.67
CA PRO A 190 -38.33 -34.93 31.46
C PRO A 190 -39.77 -35.19 31.04
N VAL A 191 -39.96 -35.87 29.91
CA VAL A 191 -41.28 -36.35 29.51
C VAL A 191 -41.66 -37.40 30.55
N GLU A 192 -42.60 -37.07 31.44
CA GLU A 192 -43.19 -38.05 32.36
C GLU A 192 -43.88 -39.13 31.52
N GLU A 193 -43.21 -40.26 31.33
CA GLU A 193 -43.81 -41.46 30.76
C GLU A 193 -44.86 -41.97 31.75
N THR A 194 -46.13 -41.59 31.55
CA THR A 194 -47.25 -42.21 32.26
C THR A 194 -47.32 -43.67 31.83
N THR A 195 -46.74 -44.55 32.64
CA THR A 195 -46.91 -46.00 32.54
C THR A 195 -48.37 -46.34 32.80
N SER A 196 -49.14 -46.49 31.73
CA SER A 196 -50.47 -47.09 31.79
C SER A 196 -50.30 -48.57 32.18
N THR A 197 -50.45 -48.86 33.47
CA THR A 197 -50.55 -50.22 33.99
C THR A 197 -51.89 -50.80 33.52
N SER A 198 -51.85 -51.82 32.68
CA SER A 198 -52.99 -52.67 32.29
C SER A 198 -52.91 -54.01 32.98
#